data_AF-A0A844BY23-F1
#
_entry.id   AF-A0A844BY23-F1
#
_cell.length_a   1.000
_cell.length_b   1.000
_cell.length_c   1.000
_cell.angle_alpha   90.00
_cell.angle_beta   90.00
_cell.angle_gamma   90.00
#
_symmetry.space_group_name_H-M   'P 1'
#
loop_
_entity.id
_entity.type
_entity.pdbx_description
1 polymer ?
#
loop_
_entity_poly.entity_id
_entity_poly.type
_entity_poly.pdbx_seq_one_letter_code
_entity_poly.pdbx_strand_id
1 'polypeptide(L)' 'MTQQLAQKIKQFWIESGGFHGYRNIYMDFRDANQYCGRDRILRLMQKEGIRAQRGYNTPNRG' A
#
# COMPACT_ATOMS: atom_id res chain seq x y z
N MET A 1 6.38 -0.72 -19.13
CA MET A 1 5.65 0.44 -18.57
C MET A 1 5.01 0.20 -17.18
N THR A 2 5.24 -0.93 -16.48
CA THR A 2 4.62 -1.22 -15.16
C THR A 2 5.51 -0.95 -13.94
N GLN A 3 6.81 -0.73 -14.15
CA GLN A 3 7.79 -0.59 -13.06
C GLN A 3 7.64 0.72 -12.26
N GLN A 4 7.31 1.84 -12.92
CA GLN A 4 7.16 3.14 -12.25
C GLN A 4 6.00 3.17 -11.23
N LEU A 5 4.91 2.45 -11.52
CA LEU A 5 3.73 2.44 -10.66
C LEU A 5 3.96 1.60 -9.39
N ALA A 6 4.63 0.45 -9.52
CA ALA A 6 5.04 -0.38 -8.40
C ALA A 6 6.00 0.38 -7.46
N GLN A 7 6.96 1.12 -8.03
CA GLN A 7 7.88 1.96 -7.27
C GLN A 7 7.15 3.04 -6.47
N LYS A 8 6.18 3.74 -7.08
CA LYS A 8 5.37 4.73 -6.36
C LYS A 8 4.53 4.10 -5.24
N ILE A 9 3.91 2.95 -5.48
CA ILE A 9 3.18 2.20 -4.42
C ILE A 9 4.11 1.87 -3.25
N LYS A 10 5.34 1.42 -3.55
CA LYS A 10 6.34 1.12 -2.53
C LYS A 10 6.77 2.39 -1.78
N GLN A 11 6.93 3.51 -2.49
CA GLN A 11 7.28 4.80 -1.89
C GLN A 11 6.23 5.25 -0.88
N PHE A 12 4.95 5.31 -1.27
CA PHE A 12 3.86 5.67 -0.36
C PHE A 12 3.75 4.72 0.84
N TRP A 13 3.98 3.42 0.62
CA TRP A 13 3.99 2.44 1.71
C TRP A 13 5.14 2.67 2.70
N ILE A 14 6.34 3.00 2.23
CA ILE A 14 7.50 3.33 3.08
C ILE A 14 7.26 4.64 3.83
N GLU A 15 6.75 5.68 3.15
CA GLU A 15 6.45 6.98 3.77
C GLU A 15 5.39 6.88 4.86
N SER A 16 4.44 5.94 4.71
CA SER A 16 3.48 5.59 5.75
C SER A 16 4.10 4.85 6.95
N GLY A 17 5.36 4.44 6.89
CA GLY A 17 5.97 3.54 7.89
C GLY A 17 5.48 2.10 7.80
N GLY A 18 4.95 1.69 6.65
CA GLY A 18 4.47 0.34 6.40
C GLY A 18 3.02 0.07 6.84
N PHE A 19 2.30 1.05 7.39
CA PHE A 19 0.93 0.86 7.92
C PHE A 19 -0.17 0.95 6.85
N HIS A 20 0.08 1.64 5.73
CA HIS A 20 -0.91 1.82 4.68
C HIS A 20 -1.15 0.53 3.89
N GLY A 21 -2.42 0.09 3.86
CA GLY A 21 -2.88 -0.98 2.97
C GLY A 21 -3.31 -0.45 1.60
N TYR A 22 -3.71 -1.33 0.69
CA TYR A 22 -4.11 -0.97 -0.67
C TYR A 22 -5.22 0.10 -0.75
N ARG A 23 -6.10 0.18 0.26
CA ARG A 23 -7.14 1.20 0.34
C ARG A 23 -6.57 2.58 0.68
N ASN A 24 -5.59 2.65 1.59
CA ASN A 24 -4.92 3.90 1.96
C ASN A 24 -4.04 4.38 0.79
N ILE A 25 -3.23 3.47 0.23
CA ILE A 25 -2.40 3.77 -0.95
C ILE A 25 -3.27 4.26 -2.11
N TYR A 26 -4.46 3.69 -2.32
CA TYR A 26 -5.40 4.21 -3.32
C TYR A 26 -5.83 5.67 -3.07
N MET A 27 -6.03 6.06 -1.81
CA MET A 27 -6.32 7.46 -1.47
C MET A 27 -5.10 8.35 -1.67
N ASP A 28 -3.90 7.90 -1.29
CA ASP A 28 -2.65 8.63 -1.50
C ASP A 28 -2.42 8.92 -3.01
N PHE A 29 -2.72 7.94 -3.86
CA PHE A 29 -2.69 8.11 -5.32
C PHE A 29 -3.72 9.12 -5.82
N ARG A 30 -4.94 9.10 -5.26
CA ARG A 30 -5.99 10.07 -5.62
C ARG A 30 -5.61 11.49 -5.22
N ASP A 31 -5.03 11.67 -4.04
CA ASP A 31 -4.56 12.96 -3.53
C ASP A 31 -3.40 13.51 -4.38
N ALA A 32 -2.49 12.62 -4.79
CA ALA A 32 -1.40 12.95 -5.72
C ALA A 32 -1.85 13.16 -7.18
N ASN A 33 -3.17 13.25 -7.46
CA ASN A 33 -3.75 13.33 -8.81
C ASN A 33 -3.29 12.23 -9.77
N GLN A 34 -2.92 11.06 -9.23
CA GLN A 34 -2.53 9.89 -10.02
C GLN A 34 -3.66 8.88 -10.09
N TYR A 35 -4.23 8.71 -11.29
CA TYR A 35 -5.29 7.75 -11.53
C TYR A 35 -4.74 6.32 -11.62
N CYS A 36 -4.95 5.54 -10.56
CA CYS A 36 -4.71 4.10 -10.55
C CYS A 36 -5.89 3.37 -9.92
N GLY A 37 -6.43 2.38 -10.63
CA GLY A 37 -7.55 1.57 -10.12
C GLY A 37 -7.15 0.77 -8.87
N ARG A 38 -8.08 0.66 -7.93
CA ARG A 38 -7.88 -0.06 -6.65
C ARG A 38 -7.38 -1.50 -6.85
N ASP A 39 -7.95 -2.24 -7.80
CA ASP A 39 -7.51 -3.59 -8.16
C ASP A 39 -6.08 -3.64 -8.71
N ARG A 40 -5.68 -2.61 -9.46
CA ARG A 40 -4.32 -2.51 -10.01
C ARG A 40 -3.32 -2.27 -8.89
N ILE A 41 -3.64 -1.40 -7.92
CA ILE A 41 -2.83 -1.19 -6.72
C ILE A 41 -2.71 -2.50 -5.93
N LEU A 42 -3.83 -3.20 -5.70
CA LEU A 42 -3.83 -4.46 -4.98
C LEU A 42 -2.93 -5.52 -5.64
N ARG A 43 -3.07 -5.74 -6.95
CA ARG A 43 -2.24 -6.71 -7.70
C ARG A 43 -0.76 -6.33 -7.67
N LEU A 44 -0.43 -5.04 -7.76
CA LEU A 44 0.95 -4.56 -7.69
C LEU A 44 1.54 -4.72 -6.29
N MET A 45 0.79 -4.39 -5.24
CA MET A 45 1.23 -4.64 -3.85
C MET A 45 1.49 -6.13 -3.62
N GLN A 46 0.61 -7.01 -4.10
CA GLN A 46 0.80 -8.47 -4.00
C GLN A 46 2.04 -8.94 -4.77
N LYS A 47 2.25 -8.44 -5.99
CA LYS A 47 3.41 -8.78 -6.81
C LYS A 47 4.73 -8.37 -6.14
N GLU A 48 4.75 -7.22 -5.48
CA GLU A 48 5.92 -6.69 -4.78
C GLU A 48 6.05 -7.22 -3.33
N GLY A 49 5.13 -8.07 -2.86
CA GLY A 49 5.11 -8.58 -1.49
C GLY A 49 4.78 -7.53 -0.41
N ILE A 50 4.25 -6.38 -0.82
CA ILE A 50 3.92 -5.25 0.06
C ILE A 50 2.58 -5.52 0.75
N ARG A 51 2.56 -5.38 2.08
CA ARG A 51 1.35 -5.51 2.89
C ARG A 51 1.39 -4.51 4.05
N ALA A 52 0.22 -4.06 4.49
CA ALA A 52 0.12 -3.26 5.69
C ALA A 52 0.66 -4.04 6.90
N GLN A 53 1.61 -3.47 7.61
CA GLN A 53 2.07 -3.94 8.90
C GLN A 53 0.96 -3.66 9.92
N ARG A 54 0.10 -4.65 10.17
CA ARG A 54 -0.91 -4.56 11.22
C ARG A 54 -0.32 -5.09 12.51
N GLY A 55 0.32 -4.19 13.25
CA GLY A 55 0.77 -4.42 14.61
C GLY A 55 -0.33 -4.06 15.61
N TYR A 56 -1.37 -4.89 15.70
CA TYR A 56 -1.99 -5.13 17.00
C TYR A 56 -1.66 -6.56 17.34
N ASN A 57 -0.57 -6.76 18.08
CA ASN A 57 -0.57 -7.85 19.05
C ASN A 57 -1.81 -7.61 19.90
N THR A 58 -2.90 -8.31 19.61
CA THR A 58 -3.96 -8.49 20.60
C THR A 58 -3.22 -8.92 21.86
N PRO A 59 -3.25 -8.17 22.98
CA PRO A 59 -2.67 -8.67 24.19
C PRO A 59 -3.37 -10.00 24.46
N ASN A 60 -2.58 -11.07 24.44
CA ASN A 60 -3.04 -12.39 24.80
C ASN A 60 -3.50 -12.25 26.25
N ARG A 61 -4.81 -12.11 26.48
CA ARG A 61 -5.39 -12.22 27.82
C ARG A 61 -5.31 -13.70 28.19
N GLY A 62 -4.13 -14.10 28.68
CA GLY A 62 -4.00 -15.24 29.57
C GLY A 62 -4.58 -14.91 30.94
#